data_AF-W1F2X4-F1
#
_entry.id   AF-W1F2X4-F1
#
_cell.length_a   1.000
_cell.length_b   1.000
_cell.length_c   1.000
_cell.angle_alpha   90.00
_cell.angle_beta   90.00
_cell.angle_gamma   90.00
#
_symmetry.space_group_name_H-M   'P 1'
#
loop_
_entity.id
_entity.type
_entity.pdbx_description
1 polymer ?
#
loop_
_entity_poly.entity_id
_entity_poly.type
_entity_poly.pdbx_seq_one_letter_code
_entity_poly.pdbx_strand_id
1 'polypeptide(L)'
;MLSGAQSMALTGDIVVDDGAVLSLEGDAADLTALQDDPQSIVLNGGVLDLSDFSTWQSGTSYNDGLEVSGSSGTVIGSQDVVDLAGGNDMHIGGDGKDGVYVVVDAGDGQVSLANNNSYLGTTQIASGMLEVSDNSQLGDTHYNRQVIFTDKQQESVMEITANVDTRSTTTEHGRDIEMRADGEVAVDAGVDTQWGALMADSSGQHQDEGSTLTKTGAGTLELTASGTTQSAVRVEEGTLKGDVADILPYASSLWVGDGATFVTGADQDIQSIDATSSGTIDISDGTVLRLTGQDTSVALNASLFNGDGTLVNATDGVTLTGELNTNLETDSLTYLADVTVNGDLTNTSGAVSLQNGVAGDTLTVNGDYTGGGTLLFDSELNGDDSVSDQLVMNGNTAGNTTVVVNSITGIGEPTSTGIKVVDFAADPTQFQNNAQFSLAGSGYVNMGAYDYTLVEDNNDWYLRSQEVTPPSPPDPDPDPTPDPDPTPDPIPAYQPVLNAKVGGYRNNLRAANQAFYDGATRSCRWQWSDAEFTCYRRTLSLHGGRATGSA
;
A
#
# COMPACT_ATOMS: atom_id res chain seq x y z
N MET A 1 -22.44 52.46 -6.45
CA MET A 1 -21.77 52.48 -7.76
C MET A 1 -20.40 53.11 -7.59
N LEU A 2 -19.35 52.29 -7.63
CA LEU A 2 -17.97 52.71 -7.80
C LEU A 2 -17.59 52.43 -9.25
N SER A 3 -16.94 53.37 -9.93
CA SER A 3 -16.52 53.22 -11.33
C SER A 3 -15.15 53.81 -11.62
N GLY A 4 -14.31 53.01 -12.30
CA GLY A 4 -12.95 53.36 -12.69
C GLY A 4 -11.91 53.31 -11.55
N ALA A 5 -10.64 53.09 -11.92
CA ALA A 5 -9.52 52.74 -11.04
C ALA A 5 -9.32 53.63 -9.80
N GLN A 6 -9.62 54.93 -9.90
CA GLN A 6 -9.45 55.86 -8.77
C GLN A 6 -10.55 55.75 -7.70
N SER A 7 -11.74 55.26 -8.08
CA SER A 7 -12.84 55.04 -7.14
C SER A 7 -12.73 53.69 -6.43
N MET A 8 -11.90 52.78 -6.96
CA MET A 8 -11.64 51.44 -6.46
C MET A 8 -10.29 51.35 -5.74
N ALA A 9 -9.61 52.48 -5.50
CA ALA A 9 -8.38 52.58 -4.70
C ALA A 9 -8.69 53.21 -3.32
N LEU A 10 -9.83 52.85 -2.73
CA LEU A 10 -10.22 53.37 -1.42
C LEU A 10 -9.40 52.64 -0.35
N THR A 11 -8.91 53.39 0.63
CA THR A 11 -8.17 52.78 1.74
C THR A 11 -9.12 52.43 2.88
N GLY A 12 -9.10 51.17 3.30
CA GLY A 12 -9.92 50.64 4.40
C GLY A 12 -11.23 50.00 3.95
N ASP A 13 -11.96 49.45 4.92
CA ASP A 13 -13.12 48.59 4.65
C ASP A 13 -14.31 49.37 4.04
N ILE A 14 -14.87 48.84 2.97
CA ILE A 14 -16.13 49.30 2.40
C ILE A 14 -17.27 48.49 3.02
N VAL A 15 -18.00 49.10 3.94
CA VAL A 15 -19.15 48.44 4.61
C VAL A 15 -20.43 48.66 3.80
N VAL A 16 -21.12 47.56 3.46
CA VAL A 16 -22.41 47.56 2.77
C VAL A 16 -23.50 47.03 3.71
N ASP A 17 -24.22 47.95 4.33
CA ASP A 17 -25.29 47.63 5.29
C ASP A 17 -26.57 47.11 4.62
N ASP A 18 -27.44 46.48 5.41
CA ASP A 18 -28.75 45.99 5.01
C ASP A 18 -29.56 47.03 4.24
N GLY A 19 -30.13 46.60 3.10
CA GLY A 19 -30.85 47.45 2.16
C GLY A 19 -29.97 48.36 1.29
N ALA A 20 -28.65 48.35 1.44
CA ALA A 20 -27.72 49.02 0.55
C ALA A 20 -27.24 48.11 -0.59
N VAL A 21 -26.91 48.72 -1.73
CA VAL A 21 -26.34 48.03 -2.89
C VAL A 21 -25.07 48.76 -3.33
N LEU A 22 -23.97 48.02 -3.40
CA LEU A 22 -22.70 48.43 -3.97
C LEU A 22 -22.52 47.75 -5.33
N SER A 23 -22.80 48.46 -6.42
CA SER A 23 -22.42 48.00 -7.77
C SER A 23 -21.00 48.46 -8.11
N LEU A 24 -20.21 47.57 -8.71
CA LEU A 24 -18.90 47.87 -9.29
C LEU A 24 -19.00 47.89 -10.83
N GLU A 25 -18.35 48.87 -11.46
CA GLU A 25 -18.25 48.97 -12.92
C GLU A 25 -16.80 49.28 -13.31
N GLY A 26 -16.24 48.54 -14.28
CA GLY A 26 -14.87 48.75 -14.73
C GLY A 26 -14.48 47.96 -15.98
N ASP A 27 -13.24 48.11 -16.41
CA ASP A 27 -12.62 47.34 -17.49
C ASP A 27 -11.41 46.49 -17.03
N ALA A 28 -10.68 45.87 -17.96
CA ALA A 28 -9.53 45.02 -17.61
C ALA A 28 -8.38 45.79 -16.92
N ALA A 29 -8.20 47.09 -17.21
CA ALA A 29 -7.18 47.91 -16.56
C ALA A 29 -7.60 48.26 -15.12
N ASP A 30 -8.89 48.48 -14.92
CA ASP A 30 -9.50 48.62 -13.60
C ASP A 30 -9.29 47.35 -12.75
N LEU A 31 -9.58 46.17 -13.29
CA LEU A 31 -9.33 44.89 -12.61
C LEU A 31 -7.86 44.70 -12.24
N THR A 32 -6.94 45.02 -13.16
CA THR A 32 -5.49 44.95 -12.87
C THR A 32 -5.12 45.88 -11.70
N ALA A 33 -5.74 47.06 -11.63
CA ALA A 33 -5.50 48.00 -10.53
C ALA A 33 -6.04 47.49 -9.18
N LEU A 34 -7.19 46.81 -9.17
CA LEU A 34 -7.68 46.13 -7.95
C LEU A 34 -6.75 44.99 -7.52
N GLN A 35 -6.26 44.20 -8.47
CA GLN A 35 -5.34 43.10 -8.17
C GLN A 35 -4.00 43.60 -7.61
N ASP A 36 -3.55 44.79 -8.04
CA ASP A 36 -2.35 45.44 -7.50
C ASP A 36 -2.58 46.08 -6.11
N ASP A 37 -3.82 46.46 -5.77
CA ASP A 37 -4.21 47.08 -4.49
C ASP A 37 -5.59 46.57 -4.01
N PRO A 38 -5.63 45.34 -3.43
CA PRO A 38 -6.88 44.67 -3.08
C PRO A 38 -7.79 45.48 -2.16
N GLN A 39 -9.09 45.38 -2.38
CA GLN A 39 -10.11 46.12 -1.66
C GLN A 39 -10.89 45.20 -0.72
N SER A 40 -11.02 45.63 0.54
CA SER A 40 -11.85 44.91 1.52
C SER A 40 -13.29 45.40 1.49
N ILE A 41 -14.23 44.48 1.27
CA ILE A 41 -15.66 44.73 1.26
C ILE A 41 -16.31 43.92 2.39
N VAL A 42 -17.01 44.61 3.29
CA VAL A 42 -17.72 43.99 4.42
C VAL A 42 -19.22 44.10 4.18
N LEU A 43 -19.89 42.98 3.91
CA LEU A 43 -21.33 42.93 3.74
C LEU A 43 -22.02 42.69 5.09
N ASN A 44 -22.91 43.60 5.48
CA ASN A 44 -23.71 43.51 6.71
C ASN A 44 -25.20 43.48 6.34
N GLY A 45 -25.62 42.43 5.63
CA GLY A 45 -26.95 42.33 5.01
C GLY A 45 -27.10 43.02 3.65
N GLY A 46 -26.08 43.75 3.19
CA GLY A 46 -26.10 44.48 1.91
C GLY A 46 -25.77 43.62 0.69
N VAL A 47 -25.89 44.22 -0.51
CA VAL A 47 -25.64 43.56 -1.80
C VAL A 47 -24.40 44.13 -2.49
N LEU A 48 -23.46 43.27 -2.86
CA LEU A 48 -22.39 43.53 -3.84
C LEU A 48 -22.85 43.06 -5.22
N ASP A 49 -22.86 43.96 -6.19
CA ASP A 49 -23.31 43.69 -7.56
C ASP A 49 -22.13 43.83 -8.53
N LEU A 50 -21.70 42.68 -9.05
CA LEU A 50 -20.60 42.51 -10.01
C LEU A 50 -21.11 42.28 -11.44
N SER A 51 -22.43 42.38 -11.68
CA SER A 51 -23.05 42.02 -12.96
C SER A 51 -22.50 42.80 -14.17
N ASP A 52 -21.97 44.00 -13.93
CA ASP A 52 -21.42 44.90 -14.95
C ASP A 52 -19.87 44.96 -14.93
N PHE A 53 -19.20 44.09 -14.16
CA PHE A 53 -17.74 44.06 -14.02
C PHE A 53 -17.21 42.62 -13.83
N SER A 54 -16.77 41.98 -14.92
CA SER A 54 -16.16 40.65 -14.84
C SER A 54 -14.81 40.69 -14.14
N THR A 55 -14.72 40.00 -13.01
CA THR A 55 -13.49 39.82 -12.24
C THR A 55 -12.69 38.58 -12.64
N TRP A 56 -13.28 37.69 -13.45
CA TRP A 56 -12.60 36.50 -13.95
C TRP A 56 -11.65 36.79 -15.13
N GLN A 57 -10.35 36.57 -14.95
CA GLN A 57 -9.38 36.47 -16.06
C GLN A 57 -9.01 35.02 -16.32
N SER A 58 -9.19 34.55 -17.56
CA SER A 58 -8.94 33.14 -17.89
C SER A 58 -7.53 32.69 -17.53
N GLY A 59 -7.42 31.77 -16.56
CA GLY A 59 -6.44 30.69 -16.59
C GLY A 59 -5.27 30.71 -15.61
N THR A 60 -5.07 31.66 -14.68
CA THR A 60 -3.96 31.51 -13.69
C THR A 60 -4.05 32.29 -12.37
N SER A 61 -4.96 33.26 -12.20
CA SER A 61 -5.10 33.99 -10.93
C SER A 61 -6.55 33.97 -10.49
N TYR A 62 -6.80 33.37 -9.32
CA TYR A 62 -8.10 33.43 -8.65
C TYR A 62 -8.26 34.70 -7.83
N ASN A 63 -7.20 35.50 -7.66
CA ASN A 63 -7.30 36.80 -7.01
C ASN A 63 -7.98 37.81 -7.94
N ASP A 64 -9.17 38.26 -7.57
CA ASP A 64 -9.92 39.34 -8.25
C ASP A 64 -9.63 40.75 -7.68
N GLY A 65 -8.86 40.82 -6.60
CA GLY A 65 -8.58 42.04 -5.86
C GLY A 65 -9.73 42.48 -4.95
N LEU A 66 -10.69 41.60 -4.66
CA LEU A 66 -11.84 41.85 -3.77
C LEU A 66 -11.85 40.87 -2.61
N GLU A 67 -11.48 41.32 -1.42
CA GLU A 67 -11.63 40.54 -0.21
C GLU A 67 -13.02 40.78 0.40
N VAL A 68 -13.94 39.86 0.15
CA VAL A 68 -15.33 39.95 0.64
C VAL A 68 -15.45 39.25 1.98
N SER A 69 -16.07 39.94 2.95
CA SER A 69 -16.37 39.37 4.26
C SER A 69 -17.71 39.85 4.82
N GLY A 70 -18.11 39.32 5.98
CA GLY A 70 -19.25 39.84 6.75
C GLY A 70 -20.34 38.80 7.03
N SER A 71 -21.59 39.26 7.14
CA SER A 71 -22.72 38.43 7.57
C SER A 71 -24.00 38.72 6.79
N SER A 72 -24.69 37.66 6.37
CA SER A 72 -25.98 37.73 5.64
C SER A 72 -25.95 38.61 4.38
N GLY A 73 -24.76 38.83 3.82
CA GLY A 73 -24.55 39.61 2.61
C GLY A 73 -24.95 38.85 1.34
N THR A 74 -25.15 39.56 0.24
CA THR A 74 -25.38 38.94 -1.08
C THR A 74 -24.37 39.45 -2.10
N VAL A 75 -23.75 38.55 -2.86
CA VAL A 75 -22.97 38.88 -4.05
C VAL A 75 -23.74 38.38 -5.28
N ILE A 76 -23.85 39.20 -6.32
CA ILE A 76 -24.49 38.81 -7.59
C ILE A 76 -23.51 39.08 -8.72
N GLY A 77 -23.25 38.07 -9.56
CA GLY A 77 -22.32 38.16 -10.68
C GLY A 77 -22.72 37.31 -11.88
N SER A 78 -21.89 37.33 -12.91
CA SER A 78 -22.06 36.57 -14.15
C SER A 78 -20.78 35.92 -14.66
N GLN A 79 -19.60 36.47 -14.40
CA GLN A 79 -18.29 35.92 -14.82
C GLN A 79 -17.21 36.36 -13.84
N ASP A 80 -17.39 35.94 -12.60
CA ASP A 80 -16.71 36.56 -11.47
C ASP A 80 -16.00 35.52 -10.63
N VAL A 81 -14.88 35.92 -10.04
CA VAL A 81 -14.40 35.28 -8.81
C VAL A 81 -14.98 36.06 -7.64
N VAL A 82 -15.18 35.39 -6.51
CA VAL A 82 -15.51 36.03 -5.24
C VAL A 82 -14.59 35.42 -4.20
N ASP A 83 -13.58 36.19 -3.78
CA ASP A 83 -12.68 35.81 -2.70
C ASP A 83 -13.32 36.15 -1.34
N LEU A 84 -13.56 35.12 -0.54
CA LEU A 84 -14.18 35.21 0.77
C LEU A 84 -13.12 35.13 1.86
N ALA A 85 -12.85 36.27 2.51
CA ALA A 85 -11.87 36.40 3.59
C ALA A 85 -12.43 36.04 4.98
N GLY A 86 -13.73 35.72 5.06
CA GLY A 86 -14.40 35.30 6.29
C GLY A 86 -15.85 35.75 6.34
N GLY A 87 -16.72 35.01 7.02
CA GLY A 87 -18.11 35.44 7.17
C GLY A 87 -19.10 34.30 7.36
N ASN A 88 -20.35 34.67 7.57
CA ASN A 88 -21.42 33.71 7.84
C ASN A 88 -22.68 34.04 7.06
N ASP A 89 -23.37 33.01 6.58
CA ASP A 89 -24.65 33.13 5.88
C ASP A 89 -24.55 34.00 4.61
N MET A 90 -23.46 33.87 3.85
CA MET A 90 -23.25 34.65 2.63
C MET A 90 -23.99 34.05 1.43
N HIS A 91 -24.78 34.86 0.72
CA HIS A 91 -25.47 34.45 -0.50
C HIS A 91 -24.66 34.83 -1.74
N ILE A 92 -24.43 33.88 -2.64
CA ILE A 92 -23.75 34.10 -3.91
C ILE A 92 -24.68 33.68 -5.06
N GLY A 93 -25.07 34.66 -5.87
CA GLY A 93 -25.97 34.51 -7.01
C GLY A 93 -25.22 34.53 -8.35
N GLY A 94 -25.72 33.74 -9.31
CA GLY A 94 -25.27 33.76 -10.70
C GLY A 94 -26.38 34.13 -11.69
N ASP A 95 -26.00 34.62 -12.88
CA ASP A 95 -26.93 34.97 -13.97
C ASP A 95 -27.42 33.76 -14.80
N GLY A 96 -26.92 32.56 -14.47
CA GLY A 96 -27.29 31.29 -15.11
C GLY A 96 -26.62 31.04 -16.46
N LYS A 97 -25.64 31.85 -16.89
CA LYS A 97 -24.94 31.67 -18.18
C LYS A 97 -23.49 31.30 -17.99
N ASP A 98 -22.74 32.14 -17.28
CA ASP A 98 -21.35 31.92 -16.93
C ASP A 98 -21.22 31.94 -15.39
N GLY A 99 -20.23 31.22 -14.85
CA GLY A 99 -20.19 30.93 -13.41
C GLY A 99 -19.52 32.02 -12.60
N VAL A 100 -20.13 32.37 -11.47
CA VAL A 100 -19.40 32.94 -10.32
C VAL A 100 -18.65 31.80 -9.64
N TYR A 101 -17.34 31.95 -9.45
CA TYR A 101 -16.47 31.01 -8.76
C TYR A 101 -16.20 31.54 -7.36
N VAL A 102 -16.41 30.69 -6.35
CA VAL A 102 -16.18 31.07 -4.95
C VAL A 102 -14.80 30.58 -4.55
N VAL A 103 -14.02 31.43 -3.90
CA VAL A 103 -12.73 31.09 -3.31
C VAL A 103 -12.79 31.45 -1.84
N VAL A 104 -12.54 30.49 -0.96
CA VAL A 104 -12.41 30.70 0.48
C VAL A 104 -10.93 30.92 0.75
N ASP A 105 -10.57 32.14 1.14
CA ASP A 105 -9.21 32.55 1.51
C ASP A 105 -9.26 33.28 2.86
N ALA A 106 -9.69 32.53 3.89
CA ALA A 106 -10.03 33.11 5.18
C ALA A 106 -8.85 33.18 6.16
N GLY A 107 -7.65 32.77 5.75
CA GLY A 107 -6.49 32.61 6.63
C GLY A 107 -6.81 31.62 7.75
N ASP A 108 -6.71 32.04 9.02
CA ASP A 108 -7.11 31.23 10.18
C ASP A 108 -8.63 31.30 10.47
N GLY A 109 -9.38 31.97 9.61
CA GLY A 109 -10.81 32.26 9.76
C GLY A 109 -11.73 31.17 9.21
N GLN A 110 -13.03 31.48 9.27
CA GLN A 110 -14.10 30.58 8.84
C GLN A 110 -15.06 31.32 7.90
N VAL A 111 -15.55 30.60 6.90
CA VAL A 111 -16.63 30.98 5.99
C VAL A 111 -17.76 29.96 6.11
N SER A 112 -18.99 30.45 6.26
CA SER A 112 -20.22 29.65 6.07
C SER A 112 -21.08 30.36 5.04
N LEU A 113 -21.45 29.63 3.98
CA LEU A 113 -22.34 30.14 2.95
C LEU A 113 -23.81 29.91 3.34
N ALA A 114 -24.70 30.78 2.89
CA ALA A 114 -26.13 30.56 3.07
C ALA A 114 -26.63 29.41 2.17
N ASN A 115 -27.74 28.78 2.54
CA ASN A 115 -28.37 27.77 1.68
C ASN A 115 -28.95 28.40 0.40
N ASN A 116 -29.17 27.56 -0.62
CA ASN A 116 -29.77 27.94 -1.91
C ASN A 116 -28.96 28.96 -2.72
N ASN A 117 -27.64 28.83 -2.72
CA ASN A 117 -26.78 29.58 -3.63
C ASN A 117 -26.95 29.08 -5.07
N SER A 118 -26.93 30.01 -6.03
CA SER A 118 -27.23 29.73 -7.44
C SER A 118 -26.03 29.93 -8.38
N TYR A 119 -24.85 30.22 -7.84
CA TYR A 119 -23.66 30.32 -8.66
C TYR A 119 -23.34 28.99 -9.35
N LEU A 120 -22.82 29.11 -10.56
CA LEU A 120 -22.47 27.94 -11.36
C LEU A 120 -21.01 27.51 -11.15
N GLY A 121 -20.07 28.39 -10.80
CA GLY A 121 -18.66 28.04 -10.67
C GLY A 121 -18.37 27.01 -9.57
N THR A 122 -17.11 26.57 -9.51
CA THR A 122 -16.63 25.71 -8.41
C THR A 122 -16.50 26.49 -7.11
N THR A 123 -16.45 25.77 -6.01
CA THR A 123 -16.03 26.31 -4.71
C THR A 123 -14.60 25.86 -4.46
N GLN A 124 -13.71 26.80 -4.16
CA GLN A 124 -12.30 26.53 -3.89
C GLN A 124 -11.98 26.91 -2.45
N ILE A 125 -11.14 26.13 -1.80
CA ILE A 125 -10.63 26.41 -0.46
C ILE A 125 -9.12 26.61 -0.62
N ALA A 126 -8.70 27.87 -0.53
CA ALA A 126 -7.31 28.28 -0.56
C ALA A 126 -6.73 28.36 0.86
N SER A 127 -7.50 28.89 1.81
CA SER A 127 -7.09 28.88 3.21
C SER A 127 -8.28 28.97 4.18
N GLY A 128 -8.09 28.47 5.38
CA GLY A 128 -9.07 28.52 6.46
C GLY A 128 -10.14 27.46 6.35
N MET A 129 -11.27 27.72 7.01
CA MET A 129 -12.34 26.73 7.15
C MET A 129 -13.60 27.13 6.36
N LEU A 130 -14.10 26.21 5.53
CA LEU A 130 -15.43 26.28 4.93
C LEU A 130 -16.39 25.35 5.68
N GLU A 131 -17.41 25.91 6.33
CA GLU A 131 -18.48 25.14 6.98
C GLU A 131 -19.57 24.76 5.97
N VAL A 132 -19.91 23.47 5.93
CA VAL A 132 -20.92 22.89 5.05
C VAL A 132 -21.94 22.09 5.86
N SER A 133 -23.20 22.48 5.75
CA SER A 133 -24.37 21.84 6.35
C SER A 133 -25.45 21.46 5.32
N ASP A 134 -25.34 21.95 4.07
CA ASP A 134 -26.28 21.65 2.99
C ASP A 134 -25.61 21.74 1.60
N ASN A 135 -25.96 20.84 0.68
CA ASN A 135 -25.38 20.80 -0.67
C ASN A 135 -25.62 22.10 -1.48
N SER A 136 -26.71 22.81 -1.20
CA SER A 136 -27.08 24.06 -1.87
C SER A 136 -26.28 25.27 -1.40
N GLN A 137 -25.45 25.14 -0.35
CA GLN A 137 -24.47 26.16 0.00
C GLN A 137 -23.38 26.28 -1.07
N LEU A 138 -23.05 25.15 -1.72
CA LEU A 138 -21.95 25.00 -2.67
C LEU A 138 -22.35 25.33 -4.12
N GLY A 139 -23.32 26.23 -4.27
CA GLY A 139 -23.86 26.67 -5.56
C GLY A 139 -24.88 25.71 -6.16
N ASP A 140 -25.07 25.82 -7.47
CA ASP A 140 -26.13 25.10 -8.16
C ASP A 140 -25.99 23.57 -8.03
N THR A 141 -27.04 22.93 -7.52
CA THR A 141 -27.07 21.48 -7.25
C THR A 141 -27.47 20.65 -8.47
N HIS A 142 -27.83 21.29 -9.60
CA HIS A 142 -28.09 20.60 -10.86
C HIS A 142 -26.79 20.31 -11.60
N TYR A 143 -25.94 21.33 -11.77
CA TYR A 143 -24.59 21.19 -12.30
C TYR A 143 -23.64 20.54 -11.30
N ASN A 144 -23.83 20.84 -10.01
CA ASN A 144 -23.21 20.15 -8.89
C ASN A 144 -21.68 20.04 -9.03
N ARG A 145 -21.04 21.18 -9.32
CA ARG A 145 -19.59 21.25 -9.57
C ARG A 145 -18.79 20.88 -8.32
N GLN A 146 -17.55 20.43 -8.55
CA GLN A 146 -16.64 19.98 -7.52
C GLN A 146 -16.26 21.08 -6.51
N VAL A 147 -15.77 20.64 -5.34
CA VAL A 147 -15.03 21.46 -4.37
C VAL A 147 -13.53 21.19 -4.57
N ILE A 148 -12.68 22.21 -4.46
CA ILE A 148 -11.25 22.11 -4.78
C ILE A 148 -10.38 22.67 -3.65
N PHE A 149 -9.37 21.93 -3.21
CA PHE A 149 -8.30 22.44 -2.34
C PHE A 149 -7.13 22.97 -3.19
N THR A 150 -6.68 24.22 -2.98
CA THR A 150 -5.84 24.90 -3.99
C THR A 150 -4.51 25.51 -3.54
N ASP A 151 -4.34 25.98 -2.30
CA ASP A 151 -3.07 26.59 -1.87
C ASP A 151 -2.20 25.60 -1.09
N LYS A 152 -0.96 25.39 -1.56
CA LYS A 152 0.03 24.50 -0.95
C LYS A 152 0.72 25.08 0.29
N GLN A 153 0.54 26.38 0.56
CA GLN A 153 1.24 27.08 1.65
C GLN A 153 0.38 27.26 2.90
N GLN A 154 -0.92 27.01 2.79
CA GLN A 154 -1.92 27.32 3.80
C GLN A 154 -2.71 26.08 4.16
N GLU A 155 -3.18 26.02 5.41
CA GLU A 155 -4.13 24.98 5.83
C GLU A 155 -5.52 25.31 5.28
N SER A 156 -6.20 24.29 4.76
CA SER A 156 -7.54 24.40 4.19
C SER A 156 -8.42 23.28 4.71
N VAL A 157 -9.55 23.64 5.32
CA VAL A 157 -10.48 22.71 5.97
C VAL A 157 -11.87 22.87 5.37
N MET A 158 -12.50 21.76 5.00
CA MET A 158 -13.94 21.66 4.78
C MET A 158 -14.57 20.97 6.00
N GLU A 159 -15.29 21.72 6.82
CA GLU A 159 -15.98 21.20 8.00
C GLU A 159 -17.44 20.87 7.66
N ILE A 160 -17.86 19.63 7.89
CA ILE A 160 -19.21 19.14 7.57
C ILE A 160 -19.96 18.90 8.87
N THR A 161 -20.93 19.77 9.13
CA THR A 161 -21.63 19.88 10.43
C THR A 161 -23.01 19.23 10.45
N ALA A 162 -23.49 18.74 9.30
CA ALA A 162 -24.76 18.04 9.16
C ALA A 162 -24.69 16.97 8.07
N ASN A 163 -25.69 16.08 8.03
CA ASN A 163 -25.78 15.07 6.98
C ASN A 163 -26.00 15.74 5.61
N VAL A 164 -24.95 15.79 4.80
CA VAL A 164 -24.98 16.35 3.45
C VAL A 164 -24.91 15.21 2.44
N ASP A 165 -25.98 15.06 1.64
CA ASP A 165 -25.97 14.28 0.41
C ASP A 165 -25.69 15.22 -0.76
N THR A 166 -24.51 15.10 -1.34
CA THR A 166 -24.12 15.97 -2.46
C THR A 166 -24.61 15.45 -3.81
N ARG A 167 -25.36 14.35 -3.89
CA ARG A 167 -25.79 13.80 -5.20
C ARG A 167 -26.74 14.74 -5.92
N SER A 168 -26.41 15.03 -7.18
CA SER A 168 -27.30 15.74 -8.07
C SER A 168 -28.52 14.88 -8.40
N THR A 169 -29.71 15.47 -8.32
CA THR A 169 -30.96 14.80 -8.73
C THR A 169 -31.06 14.52 -10.23
N THR A 170 -30.13 15.04 -11.04
CA THR A 170 -30.15 14.88 -12.50
C THR A 170 -29.06 13.97 -13.05
N THR A 171 -27.86 14.00 -12.47
CA THR A 171 -26.76 13.11 -12.86
C THR A 171 -26.60 11.92 -11.94
N GLU A 172 -27.24 11.94 -10.76
CA GLU A 172 -27.04 10.97 -9.66
C GLU A 172 -25.60 10.93 -9.15
N HIS A 173 -24.76 11.89 -9.57
CA HIS A 173 -23.35 12.01 -9.19
C HIS A 173 -23.20 12.98 -8.02
N GLY A 174 -22.42 12.60 -7.00
CA GLY A 174 -22.02 13.46 -5.89
C GLY A 174 -21.11 14.59 -6.32
N ARG A 175 -20.86 15.58 -5.46
CA ARG A 175 -19.81 16.56 -5.74
C ARG A 175 -18.45 15.90 -5.55
N ASP A 176 -17.59 16.00 -6.56
CA ASP A 176 -16.22 15.54 -6.42
C ASP A 176 -15.43 16.47 -5.49
N ILE A 177 -14.41 15.92 -4.86
CA ILE A 177 -13.39 16.65 -4.11
C ILE A 177 -12.12 16.59 -4.96
N GLU A 178 -11.70 17.72 -5.50
CA GLU A 178 -10.49 17.82 -6.33
C GLU A 178 -9.32 18.30 -5.46
N MET A 179 -8.20 17.58 -5.54
CA MET A 179 -6.98 17.94 -4.84
C MET A 179 -6.05 18.72 -5.79
N ARG A 180 -5.52 19.85 -5.33
CA ARG A 180 -4.34 20.52 -5.92
C ARG A 180 -3.32 20.94 -4.85
N ALA A 181 -3.69 20.81 -3.58
CA ALA A 181 -2.91 21.08 -2.40
C ALA A 181 -3.38 20.16 -1.26
N ASP A 182 -2.74 20.25 -0.09
CA ASP A 182 -3.22 19.56 1.11
C ASP A 182 -4.63 20.05 1.48
N GLY A 183 -5.46 19.15 1.99
CA GLY A 183 -6.83 19.48 2.35
C GLY A 183 -7.33 18.61 3.49
N GLU A 184 -8.10 19.20 4.40
CA GLU A 184 -8.77 18.50 5.48
C GLU A 184 -10.27 18.46 5.23
N VAL A 185 -10.88 17.30 5.43
CA VAL A 185 -12.34 17.14 5.52
C VAL A 185 -12.67 16.69 6.92
N ALA A 186 -13.17 17.63 7.72
CA ALA A 186 -13.61 17.37 9.09
C ALA A 186 -15.09 17.03 9.07
N VAL A 187 -15.48 15.87 9.62
CA VAL A 187 -16.90 15.45 9.67
C VAL A 187 -17.34 15.29 11.11
N ASP A 188 -18.34 16.05 11.51
CA ASP A 188 -18.81 16.11 12.89
C ASP A 188 -19.32 14.77 13.42
N ALA A 189 -19.28 14.62 14.75
CA ALA A 189 -19.72 13.40 15.40
C ALA A 189 -21.21 13.10 15.11
N GLY A 190 -21.48 11.90 14.58
CA GLY A 190 -22.83 11.46 14.21
C GLY A 190 -23.34 12.02 12.88
N VAL A 191 -22.47 12.70 12.13
CA VAL A 191 -22.74 13.11 10.75
C VAL A 191 -22.29 12.03 9.78
N ASP A 192 -23.15 11.71 8.82
CA ASP A 192 -22.85 10.88 7.65
C ASP A 192 -23.05 11.74 6.39
N THR A 193 -21.99 11.92 5.60
CA THR A 193 -22.01 12.74 4.40
C THR A 193 -21.55 11.96 3.17
N GLN A 194 -22.22 12.21 2.04
CA GLN A 194 -21.99 11.52 0.77
C GLN A 194 -21.43 12.50 -0.25
N TRP A 195 -20.25 12.16 -0.77
CA TRP A 195 -19.50 12.89 -1.78
C TRP A 195 -19.24 12.02 -3.00
N GLY A 196 -18.91 12.63 -4.14
CA GLY A 196 -18.55 11.93 -5.36
C GLY A 196 -17.20 11.24 -5.24
N ALA A 197 -16.29 11.56 -6.15
CA ALA A 197 -14.95 11.00 -6.21
C ALA A 197 -13.93 11.93 -5.54
N LEU A 198 -12.83 11.33 -5.06
CA LEU A 198 -11.60 12.06 -4.77
C LEU A 198 -10.75 12.13 -6.05
N MET A 199 -10.59 13.33 -6.59
CA MET A 199 -10.07 13.56 -7.94
C MET A 199 -8.69 14.18 -7.94
N ALA A 200 -7.87 13.77 -8.92
CA ALA A 200 -6.62 14.45 -9.25
C ALA A 200 -6.89 15.82 -9.88
N ASP A 201 -5.83 16.63 -9.96
CA ASP A 201 -5.87 17.98 -10.49
C ASP A 201 -6.37 18.02 -11.96
N SER A 202 -7.50 18.69 -12.18
CA SER A 202 -8.12 18.86 -13.50
C SER A 202 -7.36 19.83 -14.41
N SER A 203 -6.38 20.59 -13.89
CA SER A 203 -5.51 21.46 -14.68
C SER A 203 -4.49 20.69 -15.55
N GLY A 204 -4.32 19.39 -15.30
CA GLY A 204 -3.37 18.53 -15.98
C GLY A 204 -1.91 18.79 -15.61
N GLN A 205 -1.67 19.58 -14.56
CA GLN A 205 -0.33 19.83 -14.01
C GLN A 205 0.06 18.85 -12.90
N HIS A 206 -0.83 17.91 -12.54
CA HIS A 206 -0.63 16.95 -11.45
C HIS A 206 -0.29 17.64 -10.12
N GLN A 207 -0.96 18.75 -9.81
CA GLN A 207 -0.68 19.50 -8.59
C GLN A 207 -0.99 18.73 -7.31
N ASP A 208 -1.82 17.70 -7.39
CA ASP A 208 -2.12 16.77 -6.30
C ASP A 208 -0.97 15.81 -5.96
N GLU A 209 0.04 15.67 -6.82
CA GLU A 209 1.21 14.86 -6.50
C GLU A 209 1.96 15.46 -5.32
N GLY A 210 2.10 14.64 -4.26
CA GLY A 210 2.76 15.03 -3.01
C GLY A 210 1.88 15.80 -2.03
N SER A 211 0.59 16.01 -2.32
CA SER A 211 -0.37 16.50 -1.33
C SER A 211 -1.04 15.36 -0.54
N THR A 212 -1.77 15.73 0.51
CA THR A 212 -2.48 14.83 1.41
C THR A 212 -3.92 15.29 1.60
N LEU A 213 -4.88 14.37 1.42
CA LEU A 213 -6.23 14.53 1.96
C LEU A 213 -6.25 13.93 3.37
N THR A 214 -6.68 14.71 4.36
CA THR A 214 -6.86 14.25 5.74
C THR A 214 -8.34 14.25 6.11
N LYS A 215 -8.87 13.08 6.45
CA LYS A 215 -10.21 12.90 7.03
C LYS A 215 -10.11 12.96 8.55
N THR A 216 -10.74 13.95 9.17
CA THR A 216 -10.82 14.17 10.62
C THR A 216 -12.27 14.21 11.09
N GLY A 217 -12.49 14.34 12.40
CA GLY A 217 -13.80 14.31 13.03
C GLY A 217 -14.43 12.90 13.07
N ALA A 218 -15.26 12.65 14.08
CA ALA A 218 -15.78 11.32 14.38
C ALA A 218 -16.86 10.81 13.41
N GLY A 219 -17.36 11.64 12.49
CA GLY A 219 -18.37 11.25 11.50
C GLY A 219 -17.83 10.45 10.31
N THR A 220 -18.73 10.12 9.39
CA THR A 220 -18.45 9.30 8.19
C THR A 220 -18.39 10.17 6.94
N LEU A 221 -17.27 10.09 6.21
CA LEU A 221 -17.17 10.55 4.82
C LEU A 221 -17.34 9.34 3.89
N GLU A 222 -18.41 9.33 3.11
CA GLU A 222 -18.70 8.28 2.13
C GLU A 222 -18.44 8.79 0.71
N LEU A 223 -17.65 8.06 -0.07
CA LEU A 223 -17.35 8.35 -1.48
C LEU A 223 -18.16 7.44 -2.40
N THR A 224 -18.91 8.04 -3.31
CA THR A 224 -19.89 7.35 -4.19
C THR A 224 -19.46 7.28 -5.64
N ALA A 225 -18.22 7.69 -5.97
CA ALA A 225 -17.66 7.57 -7.31
C ALA A 225 -16.18 7.18 -7.24
N SER A 226 -15.70 6.48 -8.29
CA SER A 226 -14.30 6.04 -8.37
C SER A 226 -13.34 7.24 -8.45
N GLY A 227 -12.25 7.17 -7.69
CA GLY A 227 -11.28 8.25 -7.54
C GLY A 227 -10.19 8.23 -8.59
N THR A 228 -9.53 9.40 -8.74
CA THR A 228 -8.35 9.55 -9.59
C THR A 228 -7.17 10.19 -8.87
N THR A 229 -7.32 10.58 -7.61
CA THR A 229 -6.27 11.27 -6.84
C THR A 229 -4.97 10.50 -6.79
N GLN A 230 -3.85 11.23 -6.81
CA GLN A 230 -2.52 10.71 -6.51
C GLN A 230 -2.03 11.14 -5.12
N SER A 231 -2.80 11.96 -4.43
CA SER A 231 -2.51 12.41 -3.06
C SER A 231 -2.43 11.22 -2.10
N ALA A 232 -1.65 11.39 -1.04
CA ALA A 232 -1.78 10.51 0.12
C ALA A 232 -3.16 10.73 0.76
N VAL A 233 -3.73 9.68 1.34
CA VAL A 233 -4.99 9.78 2.09
C VAL A 233 -4.75 9.32 3.52
N ARG A 234 -5.14 10.17 4.47
CA ARG A 234 -5.05 9.92 5.90
C ARG A 234 -6.44 9.91 6.50
N VAL A 235 -6.79 8.85 7.21
CA VAL A 235 -7.99 8.79 8.05
C VAL A 235 -7.54 8.93 9.50
N GLU A 236 -7.60 10.13 10.04
CA GLU A 236 -7.16 10.44 11.41
C GLU A 236 -8.25 10.18 12.44
N GLU A 237 -9.51 10.46 12.09
CA GLU A 237 -10.65 10.21 12.96
C GLU A 237 -11.90 9.78 12.16
N GLY A 238 -12.80 9.06 12.83
CA GLY A 238 -14.08 8.64 12.28
C GLY A 238 -13.92 7.61 11.17
N THR A 239 -14.77 7.71 10.14
CA THR A 239 -14.83 6.73 9.06
C THR A 239 -14.65 7.37 7.68
N LEU A 240 -13.79 6.78 6.86
CA LEU A 240 -13.82 6.93 5.40
C LEU A 240 -14.40 5.66 4.78
N LYS A 241 -15.42 5.79 3.94
CA LYS A 241 -16.15 4.65 3.38
C LYS A 241 -16.25 4.75 1.85
N GLY A 242 -16.03 3.64 1.16
CA GLY A 242 -16.42 3.49 -0.26
C GLY A 242 -17.84 2.97 -0.40
N ASP A 243 -18.65 3.57 -1.28
CA ASP A 243 -19.93 3.00 -1.74
C ASP A 243 -19.77 2.31 -3.12
N VAL A 244 -18.68 2.62 -3.83
CA VAL A 244 -18.34 2.06 -5.14
C VAL A 244 -16.91 1.58 -5.19
N ALA A 245 -16.59 0.84 -6.24
CA ALA A 245 -15.24 0.34 -6.44
C ALA A 245 -14.24 1.46 -6.72
N ASP A 246 -12.99 1.23 -6.31
CA ASP A 246 -11.83 2.05 -6.65
C ASP A 246 -12.03 3.53 -6.30
N ILE A 247 -12.32 3.83 -5.03
CA ILE A 247 -12.38 5.21 -4.56
C ILE A 247 -10.99 5.83 -4.40
N LEU A 248 -9.93 5.02 -4.26
CA LEU A 248 -8.54 5.47 -4.05
C LEU A 248 -7.46 4.69 -4.88
N PRO A 249 -7.70 4.33 -6.16
CA PRO A 249 -6.84 3.40 -6.90
C PRO A 249 -5.43 3.91 -7.18
N TYR A 250 -5.27 5.24 -7.22
CA TYR A 250 -3.98 5.88 -7.52
C TYR A 250 -3.39 6.66 -6.35
N ALA A 251 -4.06 6.65 -5.18
CA ALA A 251 -3.55 7.31 -3.99
C ALA A 251 -2.18 6.71 -3.64
N SER A 252 -1.19 7.59 -3.42
CA SER A 252 0.20 7.16 -3.18
C SER A 252 0.34 6.30 -1.93
N SER A 253 -0.45 6.58 -0.89
CA SER A 253 -0.57 5.77 0.31
C SER A 253 -1.89 6.03 1.04
N LEU A 254 -2.49 4.99 1.61
CA LEU A 254 -3.55 5.11 2.62
C LEU A 254 -2.97 4.90 4.01
N TRP A 255 -3.21 5.84 4.93
CA TRP A 255 -2.88 5.70 6.34
C TRP A 255 -4.17 5.76 7.18
N VAL A 256 -4.31 4.88 8.17
CA VAL A 256 -5.45 4.85 9.09
C VAL A 256 -4.98 4.95 10.54
N GLY A 257 -5.39 6.01 11.22
CA GLY A 257 -5.02 6.35 12.59
C GLY A 257 -5.72 5.53 13.65
N ASP A 258 -5.18 5.54 14.87
CA ASP A 258 -5.75 4.84 16.02
C ASP A 258 -7.20 5.28 16.28
N GLY A 259 -8.11 4.31 16.39
CA GLY A 259 -9.55 4.56 16.54
C GLY A 259 -10.29 5.03 15.29
N ALA A 260 -9.60 5.24 14.17
CA ALA A 260 -10.22 5.55 12.87
C ALA A 260 -10.46 4.27 12.04
N THR A 261 -11.37 4.37 11.07
CA THR A 261 -11.76 3.25 10.21
C THR A 261 -11.79 3.63 8.74
N PHE A 262 -11.18 2.79 7.90
CA PHE A 262 -11.47 2.74 6.48
C PHE A 262 -12.38 1.54 6.19
N VAL A 263 -13.54 1.77 5.57
CA VAL A 263 -14.48 0.72 5.18
C VAL A 263 -14.50 0.60 3.66
N THR A 264 -14.23 -0.61 3.13
CA THR A 264 -14.17 -0.81 1.67
C THR A 264 -15.51 -0.56 1.00
N GLY A 265 -16.59 -1.16 1.53
CA GLY A 265 -17.98 -1.12 1.05
C GLY A 265 -18.23 -1.69 -0.35
N ALA A 266 -17.22 -1.67 -1.22
CA ALA A 266 -17.11 -2.31 -2.52
C ALA A 266 -15.63 -2.67 -2.78
N ASP A 267 -15.35 -3.35 -3.89
CA ASP A 267 -13.98 -3.76 -4.22
C ASP A 267 -13.03 -2.56 -4.37
N GLN A 268 -11.88 -2.59 -3.71
CA GLN A 268 -10.88 -1.54 -3.75
C GLN A 268 -9.54 -2.06 -4.23
N ASP A 269 -8.98 -1.46 -5.27
CA ASP A 269 -7.55 -1.46 -5.51
C ASP A 269 -6.90 -0.30 -4.75
N ILE A 270 -5.84 -0.58 -3.98
CA ILE A 270 -5.02 0.44 -3.33
C ILE A 270 -3.55 0.13 -3.64
N GLN A 271 -2.77 1.17 -3.96
CA GLN A 271 -1.34 0.99 -4.22
C GLN A 271 -0.61 0.53 -2.97
N SER A 272 -0.66 1.35 -1.91
CA SER A 272 -0.01 1.02 -0.65
C SER A 272 -0.81 1.44 0.57
N ILE A 273 -0.69 0.66 1.64
CA ILE A 273 -1.04 1.01 3.00
C ILE A 273 0.23 1.44 3.73
N ASP A 274 0.18 2.57 4.42
CA ASP A 274 1.26 3.02 5.27
C ASP A 274 1.40 2.08 6.48
N ALA A 275 2.58 1.48 6.65
CA ALA A 275 2.88 0.51 7.70
C ALA A 275 2.81 1.09 9.14
N THR A 276 2.75 2.41 9.27
CA THR A 276 2.54 3.09 10.56
C THR A 276 1.06 3.26 10.92
N SER A 277 0.14 2.76 10.09
CA SER A 277 -1.28 2.69 10.42
C SER A 277 -1.51 1.90 11.71
N SER A 278 -2.53 2.30 12.47
CA SER A 278 -2.91 1.69 13.75
C SER A 278 -4.41 1.56 13.97
N GLY A 279 -5.23 2.08 13.04
CA GLY A 279 -6.68 1.94 13.05
C GLY A 279 -7.17 0.63 12.45
N THR A 280 -8.39 0.67 11.92
CA THR A 280 -9.09 -0.47 11.33
C THR A 280 -9.31 -0.27 9.84
N ILE A 281 -8.97 -1.28 9.04
CA ILE A 281 -9.41 -1.46 7.67
C ILE A 281 -10.46 -2.58 7.68
N ASP A 282 -11.72 -2.20 7.53
CA ASP A 282 -12.86 -3.11 7.50
C ASP A 282 -13.18 -3.48 6.04
N ILE A 283 -12.79 -4.68 5.65
CA ILE A 283 -13.07 -5.26 4.34
C ILE A 283 -14.47 -5.86 4.40
N SER A 284 -15.43 -5.16 3.79
CA SER A 284 -16.84 -5.50 3.80
C SER A 284 -17.09 -6.89 3.20
N ASP A 285 -18.12 -7.58 3.71
CA ASP A 285 -18.51 -8.92 3.26
C ASP A 285 -18.69 -8.99 1.73
N GLY A 286 -18.12 -10.03 1.13
CA GLY A 286 -18.14 -10.25 -0.31
C GLY A 286 -17.34 -9.26 -1.15
N THR A 287 -16.55 -8.36 -0.53
CA THR A 287 -15.68 -7.40 -1.23
C THR A 287 -14.20 -7.77 -1.12
N VAL A 288 -13.40 -7.21 -2.02
CA VAL A 288 -11.95 -7.38 -2.05
C VAL A 288 -11.24 -6.06 -1.77
N LEU A 289 -10.21 -6.10 -0.93
CA LEU A 289 -9.15 -5.08 -0.91
C LEU A 289 -7.88 -5.67 -1.52
N ARG A 290 -7.39 -5.09 -2.62
CA ARG A 290 -6.21 -5.56 -3.33
C ARG A 290 -5.05 -4.57 -3.21
N LEU A 291 -3.90 -5.07 -2.78
CA LEU A 291 -2.66 -4.29 -2.69
C LEU A 291 -1.84 -4.45 -3.96
N THR A 292 -1.73 -3.37 -4.74
CA THR A 292 -1.17 -3.39 -6.11
C THR A 292 0.26 -2.88 -6.23
N GLY A 293 0.77 -2.19 -5.20
CA GLY A 293 2.12 -1.62 -5.18
C GLY A 293 2.64 -1.38 -3.78
N GLN A 294 2.42 -2.33 -2.87
CA GLN A 294 2.75 -2.19 -1.46
C GLN A 294 4.27 -2.03 -1.24
N ASP A 295 4.67 -1.17 -0.30
CA ASP A 295 6.08 -1.09 0.12
C ASP A 295 6.48 -2.39 0.84
N THR A 296 7.43 -3.12 0.25
CA THR A 296 7.93 -4.41 0.75
C THR A 296 9.18 -4.29 1.61
N SER A 297 9.70 -3.07 1.79
CA SER A 297 10.84 -2.80 2.68
C SER A 297 10.45 -2.78 4.16
N VAL A 298 9.15 -2.70 4.44
CA VAL A 298 8.55 -2.65 5.78
C VAL A 298 7.45 -3.70 5.89
N ALA A 299 7.32 -4.30 7.07
CA ALA A 299 6.23 -5.24 7.34
C ALA A 299 4.93 -4.49 7.64
N LEU A 300 3.82 -5.00 7.12
CA LEU A 300 2.48 -4.56 7.50
C LEU A 300 2.01 -5.34 8.73
N ASN A 301 1.34 -4.63 9.64
CA ASN A 301 0.61 -5.27 10.72
C ASN A 301 -0.71 -5.83 10.17
N ALA A 302 -0.87 -7.15 10.22
CA ALA A 302 -2.06 -7.85 9.74
C ALA A 302 -3.31 -7.50 10.54
N SER A 303 -3.17 -7.04 11.80
CA SER A 303 -4.32 -6.69 12.66
C SER A 303 -5.10 -5.47 12.17
N LEU A 304 -4.55 -4.73 11.20
CA LEU A 304 -5.25 -3.65 10.52
C LEU A 304 -6.48 -4.17 9.77
N PHE A 305 -6.38 -5.36 9.16
CA PHE A 305 -7.42 -5.87 8.27
C PHE A 305 -8.42 -6.73 9.03
N ASN A 306 -9.68 -6.33 8.97
CA ASN A 306 -10.80 -6.95 9.66
C ASN A 306 -11.97 -7.12 8.68
N GLY A 307 -13.00 -7.84 9.10
CA GLY A 307 -14.23 -8.03 8.33
C GLY A 307 -14.24 -9.32 7.52
N ASP A 308 -15.40 -9.63 6.93
CA ASP A 308 -15.67 -10.91 6.27
C ASP A 308 -15.27 -10.93 4.77
N GLY A 309 -14.71 -9.83 4.25
CA GLY A 309 -14.18 -9.75 2.89
C GLY A 309 -12.82 -10.44 2.71
N THR A 310 -12.10 -10.07 1.65
CA THR A 310 -10.80 -10.68 1.31
C THR A 310 -9.72 -9.64 1.07
N LEU A 311 -8.60 -9.77 1.76
CA LEU A 311 -7.35 -9.10 1.41
C LEU A 311 -6.66 -9.89 0.29
N VAL A 312 -6.38 -9.26 -0.84
CA VAL A 312 -5.59 -9.83 -1.94
C VAL A 312 -4.23 -9.15 -1.98
N ASN A 313 -3.16 -9.91 -1.80
CA ASN A 313 -1.81 -9.42 -2.08
C ASN A 313 -1.42 -9.71 -3.54
N ALA A 314 -1.36 -8.67 -4.36
CA ALA A 314 -0.88 -8.71 -5.74
C ALA A 314 0.56 -8.16 -5.89
N THR A 315 1.22 -7.79 -4.78
CA THR A 315 2.58 -7.24 -4.76
C THR A 315 3.59 -8.32 -4.33
N ASP A 316 4.66 -8.48 -5.10
CA ASP A 316 5.71 -9.46 -4.81
C ASP A 316 6.59 -9.04 -3.63
N GLY A 317 6.59 -9.84 -2.58
CA GLY A 317 7.46 -9.68 -1.41
C GLY A 317 6.83 -8.97 -0.21
N VAL A 318 5.50 -8.80 -0.16
CA VAL A 318 4.83 -8.21 1.01
C VAL A 318 5.04 -9.08 2.24
N THR A 319 5.36 -8.45 3.37
CA THR A 319 5.46 -9.12 4.66
C THR A 319 4.29 -8.71 5.54
N LEU A 320 3.51 -9.67 6.00
CA LEU A 320 2.48 -9.47 7.03
C LEU A 320 2.99 -10.00 8.37
N THR A 321 2.59 -9.36 9.47
CA THR A 321 2.94 -9.78 10.83
C THR A 321 1.72 -9.73 11.75
N GLY A 322 1.63 -10.64 12.71
CA GLY A 322 0.53 -10.67 13.68
C GLY A 322 -0.69 -11.47 13.20
N GLU A 323 -1.89 -10.97 13.53
CA GLU A 323 -3.14 -11.68 13.33
C GLU A 323 -4.00 -10.96 12.29
N LEU A 324 -4.34 -11.65 11.20
CA LEU A 324 -5.22 -11.16 10.14
C LEU A 324 -6.67 -11.56 10.46
N ASN A 325 -7.57 -10.59 10.64
CA ASN A 325 -8.97 -10.82 11.02
C ASN A 325 -9.94 -10.85 9.84
N THR A 326 -9.48 -11.40 8.71
CA THR A 326 -10.22 -11.47 7.44
C THR A 326 -9.67 -12.61 6.59
N ASN A 327 -10.19 -12.81 5.37
CA ASN A 327 -9.66 -13.79 4.42
C ASN A 327 -8.41 -13.24 3.72
N LEU A 328 -7.49 -14.14 3.33
CA LEU A 328 -6.29 -13.81 2.59
C LEU A 328 -6.23 -14.58 1.27
N GLU A 329 -5.97 -13.86 0.18
CA GLU A 329 -5.57 -14.43 -1.10
C GLU A 329 -4.18 -13.91 -1.50
N THR A 330 -3.31 -14.83 -1.93
CA THR A 330 -1.94 -14.50 -2.34
C THR A 330 -1.73 -14.79 -3.83
N ASP A 331 -1.67 -13.73 -4.64
CA ASP A 331 -1.35 -13.79 -6.06
C ASP A 331 0.16 -13.70 -6.33
N SER A 332 0.92 -13.21 -5.35
CA SER A 332 2.38 -13.03 -5.42
C SER A 332 3.06 -13.52 -4.13
N LEU A 333 4.41 -13.43 -4.06
CA LEU A 333 5.14 -13.82 -2.86
C LEU A 333 4.69 -13.01 -1.65
N THR A 334 4.25 -13.70 -0.60
CA THR A 334 3.84 -13.11 0.67
C THR A 334 4.57 -13.80 1.82
N TYR A 335 5.26 -13.03 2.66
CA TYR A 335 5.94 -13.52 3.85
C TYR A 335 5.00 -13.53 5.04
N LEU A 336 4.80 -14.70 5.65
CA LEU A 336 3.80 -14.98 6.69
C LEU A 336 4.39 -15.74 7.89
N ALA A 337 5.65 -15.49 8.23
CA ALA A 337 6.28 -16.05 9.42
C ALA A 337 5.51 -15.61 10.70
N ASP A 338 5.12 -16.57 11.55
CA ASP A 338 4.34 -16.36 12.78
C ASP A 338 2.99 -15.61 12.58
N VAL A 339 2.41 -15.68 11.39
CA VAL A 339 1.10 -15.08 11.10
C VAL A 339 -0.04 -16.03 11.42
N THR A 340 -1.11 -15.50 12.01
CA THR A 340 -2.41 -16.18 12.11
C THR A 340 -3.40 -15.54 11.16
N VAL A 341 -4.01 -16.35 10.29
CA VAL A 341 -5.13 -15.95 9.43
C VAL A 341 -6.41 -16.47 10.06
N ASN A 342 -7.28 -15.57 10.54
CA ASN A 342 -8.55 -15.95 11.18
C ASN A 342 -9.65 -16.32 10.19
N GLY A 343 -9.54 -15.89 8.93
CA GLY A 343 -10.39 -16.33 7.84
C GLY A 343 -9.78 -17.46 7.01
N ASP A 344 -10.22 -17.55 5.77
CA ASP A 344 -9.71 -18.49 4.77
C ASP A 344 -8.37 -18.02 4.21
N LEU A 345 -7.51 -18.98 3.84
CA LEU A 345 -6.27 -18.72 3.09
C LEU A 345 -6.33 -19.38 1.71
N THR A 346 -6.31 -18.56 0.66
CA THR A 346 -6.25 -19.00 -0.73
C THR A 346 -4.89 -18.68 -1.36
N ASN A 347 -4.15 -19.72 -1.74
CA ASN A 347 -2.90 -19.61 -2.48
C ASN A 347 -2.92 -20.58 -3.65
N THR A 348 -3.61 -20.20 -4.73
CA THR A 348 -3.80 -21.06 -5.91
C THR A 348 -2.68 -20.94 -6.93
N SER A 349 -2.01 -19.78 -6.99
CA SER A 349 -0.94 -19.52 -7.98
C SER A 349 0.25 -18.71 -7.45
N GLY A 350 0.11 -18.06 -6.30
CA GLY A 350 1.18 -17.29 -5.65
C GLY A 350 2.17 -18.14 -4.86
N ALA A 351 2.86 -17.46 -3.94
CA ALA A 351 3.82 -18.08 -3.03
C ALA A 351 3.63 -17.56 -1.61
N VAL A 352 3.55 -18.46 -0.65
CA VAL A 352 3.56 -18.15 0.78
C VAL A 352 4.91 -18.58 1.35
N SER A 353 5.60 -17.69 2.04
CA SER A 353 6.92 -17.96 2.61
C SER A 353 6.93 -17.72 4.11
N LEU A 354 7.41 -18.70 4.87
CA LEU A 354 7.80 -18.53 6.26
C LEU A 354 9.30 -18.21 6.40
N GLN A 355 10.06 -18.32 5.30
CA GLN A 355 11.51 -18.17 5.31
C GLN A 355 11.95 -16.77 5.77
N ASN A 356 12.67 -16.73 6.88
CA ASN A 356 13.31 -15.53 7.43
C ASN A 356 14.80 -15.79 7.81
N GLY A 357 15.32 -16.97 7.47
CA GLY A 357 16.67 -17.41 7.81
C GLY A 357 16.76 -18.14 9.15
N VAL A 358 15.64 -18.37 9.83
CA VAL A 358 15.49 -19.09 11.08
C VAL A 358 14.37 -20.12 10.89
N ALA A 359 14.51 -21.29 11.49
CA ALA A 359 13.46 -22.29 11.49
C ALA A 359 12.63 -22.19 12.76
N GLY A 360 11.35 -22.56 12.68
CA GLY A 360 10.44 -22.68 13.82
C GLY A 360 9.26 -21.72 13.79
N ASP A 361 9.10 -20.96 12.71
CA ASP A 361 7.96 -20.07 12.51
C ASP A 361 6.69 -20.87 12.21
N THR A 362 5.53 -20.35 12.62
CA THR A 362 4.24 -21.02 12.37
C THR A 362 3.25 -20.14 11.63
N LEU A 363 2.75 -20.61 10.48
CA LEU A 363 1.59 -20.02 9.82
C LEU A 363 0.34 -20.80 10.25
N THR A 364 -0.60 -20.13 10.92
CA THR A 364 -1.88 -20.73 11.34
C THR A 364 -3.02 -20.22 10.47
N VAL A 365 -3.84 -21.13 9.95
CA VAL A 365 -5.07 -20.82 9.19
C VAL A 365 -6.27 -21.37 9.97
N ASN A 366 -7.12 -20.47 10.46
CA ASN A 366 -8.30 -20.83 11.26
C ASN A 366 -9.55 -21.11 10.41
N GLY A 367 -9.64 -20.53 9.21
CA GLY A 367 -10.62 -20.90 8.19
C GLY A 367 -10.14 -22.05 7.29
N ASP A 368 -10.70 -22.12 6.09
CA ASP A 368 -10.36 -23.11 5.08
C ASP A 368 -9.05 -22.75 4.36
N TYR A 369 -8.24 -23.77 4.04
CA TYR A 369 -7.01 -23.63 3.26
C TYR A 369 -7.19 -24.14 1.84
N THR A 370 -7.05 -23.27 0.85
CA THR A 370 -7.07 -23.64 -0.57
C THR A 370 -5.69 -23.44 -1.19
N GLY A 371 -4.98 -24.55 -1.41
CA GLY A 371 -3.66 -24.59 -2.04
C GLY A 371 -3.69 -24.67 -3.58
N GLY A 372 -2.49 -24.71 -4.17
CA GLY A 372 -2.27 -24.69 -5.62
C GLY A 372 -0.94 -24.03 -6.01
N GLY A 373 -0.52 -23.06 -5.19
CA GLY A 373 0.73 -22.32 -5.31
C GLY A 373 1.90 -22.97 -4.59
N THR A 374 2.87 -22.14 -4.20
CA THR A 374 4.09 -22.57 -3.50
C THR A 374 4.07 -22.19 -2.03
N LEU A 375 4.62 -23.06 -1.19
CA LEU A 375 4.86 -22.85 0.23
C LEU A 375 6.35 -23.02 0.52
N LEU A 376 6.97 -22.02 1.14
CA LEU A 376 8.40 -21.99 1.42
C LEU A 376 8.65 -22.02 2.93
N PHE A 377 9.52 -22.94 3.36
CA PHE A 377 9.87 -23.17 4.76
C PHE A 377 11.38 -23.13 4.98
N ASP A 378 11.79 -22.74 6.17
CA ASP A 378 13.11 -22.97 6.73
C ASP A 378 13.08 -24.21 7.64
N SER A 379 14.08 -25.08 7.53
CA SER A 379 14.20 -26.28 8.36
C SER A 379 15.64 -26.61 8.72
N GLU A 380 15.83 -27.07 9.95
CA GLU A 380 16.99 -27.89 10.29
C GLU A 380 16.78 -29.31 9.76
N LEU A 381 17.83 -29.96 9.24
CA LEU A 381 17.74 -31.31 8.66
C LEU A 381 18.63 -32.32 9.41
N ASN A 382 18.25 -32.63 10.65
CA ASN A 382 18.80 -33.73 11.47
C ASN A 382 17.71 -34.81 11.69
N GLY A 383 17.61 -35.37 12.89
CA GLY A 383 16.58 -36.36 13.25
C GLY A 383 15.19 -35.75 13.48
N ASP A 384 14.32 -36.53 14.13
CA ASP A 384 12.90 -36.21 14.34
C ASP A 384 12.65 -34.91 15.12
N ASP A 385 13.55 -34.52 16.02
CA ASP A 385 13.43 -33.32 16.87
C ASP A 385 13.97 -32.03 16.20
N SER A 386 14.20 -32.06 14.88
CA SER A 386 14.69 -30.88 14.16
C SER A 386 13.67 -29.75 14.18
N VAL A 387 14.13 -28.52 14.38
CA VAL A 387 13.26 -27.35 14.29
C VAL A 387 12.94 -27.08 12.82
N SER A 388 11.67 -26.81 12.53
CA SER A 388 11.16 -26.55 11.17
C SER A 388 10.02 -25.57 11.25
N ASP A 389 9.86 -24.77 10.21
CA ASP A 389 8.65 -23.99 10.02
C ASP A 389 7.45 -24.90 9.78
N GLN A 390 6.27 -24.42 10.15
CA GLN A 390 5.05 -25.22 10.12
C GLN A 390 3.86 -24.46 9.55
N LEU A 391 3.10 -25.11 8.68
CA LEU A 391 1.72 -24.70 8.34
C LEU A 391 0.73 -25.47 9.21
N VAL A 392 -0.14 -24.77 9.94
CA VAL A 392 -1.20 -25.34 10.77
C VAL A 392 -2.57 -24.97 10.16
N MET A 393 -3.41 -25.97 9.90
CA MET A 393 -4.73 -25.80 9.27
C MET A 393 -5.85 -26.31 10.20
N ASN A 394 -6.80 -25.43 10.52
CA ASN A 394 -7.92 -25.74 11.42
C ASN A 394 -9.29 -25.86 10.72
N GLY A 395 -9.37 -25.58 9.41
CA GLY A 395 -10.58 -25.76 8.58
C GLY A 395 -10.48 -26.89 7.56
N ASN A 396 -11.34 -26.86 6.54
CA ASN A 396 -11.22 -27.76 5.40
C ASN A 396 -9.98 -27.40 4.58
N THR A 397 -9.43 -28.39 3.87
CA THR A 397 -8.27 -28.18 3.01
C THR A 397 -8.53 -28.72 1.61
N ALA A 398 -8.00 -28.03 0.60
CA ALA A 398 -8.07 -28.44 -0.80
C ALA A 398 -6.85 -27.98 -1.60
N GLY A 399 -6.66 -28.56 -2.80
CA GLY A 399 -5.63 -28.14 -3.75
C GLY A 399 -4.28 -28.83 -3.57
N ASN A 400 -3.36 -28.55 -4.50
CA ASN A 400 -2.05 -29.20 -4.56
C ASN A 400 -0.94 -28.15 -4.36
N THR A 401 -0.29 -28.17 -3.21
CA THR A 401 0.74 -27.18 -2.85
C THR A 401 2.14 -27.73 -3.12
N THR A 402 2.96 -26.92 -3.79
CA THR A 402 4.39 -27.20 -3.95
C THR A 402 5.16 -26.69 -2.73
N VAL A 403 5.96 -27.54 -2.08
CA VAL A 403 6.74 -27.19 -0.90
C VAL A 403 8.21 -27.02 -1.28
N VAL A 404 8.79 -25.88 -0.91
CA VAL A 404 10.22 -25.60 -1.00
C VAL A 404 10.78 -25.54 0.42
N VAL A 405 11.75 -26.40 0.71
CA VAL A 405 12.43 -26.39 2.01
C VAL A 405 13.83 -25.82 1.82
N ASN A 406 14.11 -24.73 2.52
CA ASN A 406 15.44 -24.18 2.66
C ASN A 406 16.07 -24.77 3.93
N SER A 407 17.24 -25.39 3.76
CA SER A 407 17.93 -25.98 4.89
C SER A 407 18.86 -24.95 5.54
N ILE A 408 18.53 -24.53 6.76
CA ILE A 408 19.31 -23.53 7.50
C ILE A 408 20.49 -24.18 8.23
N THR A 409 20.28 -25.36 8.82
CA THR A 409 21.32 -26.14 9.50
C THR A 409 21.09 -27.65 9.34
N GLY A 410 22.06 -28.44 9.80
CA GLY A 410 21.97 -29.89 9.91
C GLY A 410 23.13 -30.64 9.25
N ILE A 411 23.25 -31.93 9.56
CA ILE A 411 24.24 -32.82 8.92
C ILE A 411 23.61 -34.00 8.18
N GLY A 412 22.28 -34.14 8.27
CA GLY A 412 21.57 -35.32 7.80
C GLY A 412 21.66 -36.46 8.80
N GLU A 413 20.54 -36.84 9.40
CA GLU A 413 20.44 -37.95 10.36
C GLU A 413 19.21 -38.81 10.04
N PRO A 414 19.18 -40.07 10.51
CA PRO A 414 18.01 -40.92 10.31
C PRO A 414 16.83 -40.45 11.16
N THR A 415 15.68 -40.27 10.51
CA THR A 415 14.38 -40.00 11.15
C THR A 415 13.61 -41.30 11.38
N SER A 416 12.88 -41.41 12.49
CA SER A 416 11.90 -42.47 12.73
C SER A 416 10.47 -42.02 12.38
N THR A 417 10.06 -40.85 12.86
CA THR A 417 8.73 -40.26 12.62
C THR A 417 8.78 -39.26 11.47
N GLY A 418 9.87 -38.52 11.35
CA GLY A 418 10.06 -37.40 10.44
C GLY A 418 9.89 -36.05 11.15
N ILE A 419 10.34 -35.00 10.47
CA ILE A 419 10.26 -33.60 10.91
C ILE A 419 8.91 -33.05 10.43
N LYS A 420 8.02 -32.62 11.33
CA LYS A 420 6.67 -32.15 10.96
C LYS A 420 6.74 -30.77 10.32
N VAL A 421 6.06 -30.60 9.17
CA VAL A 421 6.04 -29.34 8.41
C VAL A 421 4.62 -28.87 8.05
N VAL A 422 3.64 -29.79 8.06
CA VAL A 422 2.22 -29.46 7.90
C VAL A 422 1.42 -30.18 8.97
N ASP A 423 0.58 -29.42 9.68
CA ASP A 423 -0.33 -29.88 10.72
C ASP A 423 -1.78 -29.71 10.28
N PHE A 424 -2.52 -30.82 10.18
CA PHE A 424 -3.97 -30.77 10.08
C PHE A 424 -4.55 -30.92 11.49
N ALA A 425 -4.71 -29.78 12.17
CA ALA A 425 -5.15 -29.71 13.56
C ALA A 425 -6.68 -29.79 13.71
N ALA A 426 -7.43 -29.63 12.62
CA ALA A 426 -8.89 -29.69 12.60
C ALA A 426 -9.44 -31.08 12.99
N ASP A 427 -10.65 -31.13 13.56
CA ASP A 427 -11.33 -32.41 13.85
C ASP A 427 -11.70 -33.12 12.52
N PRO A 428 -11.11 -34.28 12.19
CA PRO A 428 -11.35 -34.98 10.92
C PRO A 428 -12.76 -35.55 10.81
N THR A 429 -13.58 -35.49 11.86
CA THR A 429 -15.01 -35.83 11.79
C THR A 429 -15.88 -34.66 11.32
N GLN A 430 -15.34 -33.43 11.34
CA GLN A 430 -16.02 -32.20 10.96
C GLN A 430 -15.45 -31.59 9.69
N PHE A 431 -14.13 -31.66 9.52
CA PHE A 431 -13.41 -31.03 8.42
C PHE A 431 -12.75 -32.06 7.51
N GLN A 432 -12.68 -31.74 6.22
CA GLN A 432 -12.05 -32.60 5.21
C GLN A 432 -10.62 -32.16 4.96
N ASN A 433 -9.68 -33.11 5.02
CA ASN A 433 -8.30 -32.89 4.61
C ASN A 433 -8.08 -33.40 3.17
N ASN A 434 -8.32 -32.54 2.17
CA ASN A 434 -8.17 -32.90 0.76
C ASN A 434 -7.00 -32.17 0.08
N ALA A 435 -6.22 -31.36 0.81
CA ALA A 435 -4.99 -30.78 0.29
C ALA A 435 -3.91 -31.85 0.10
N GLN A 436 -3.03 -31.63 -0.88
CA GLN A 436 -1.90 -32.51 -1.17
C GLN A 436 -0.62 -31.67 -1.26
N PHE A 437 0.48 -32.19 -0.74
CA PHE A 437 1.76 -31.49 -0.71
C PHE A 437 2.84 -32.29 -1.42
N SER A 438 3.71 -31.59 -2.16
CA SER A 438 4.82 -32.24 -2.86
C SER A 438 6.06 -31.35 -2.85
N LEU A 439 7.24 -31.95 -2.68
CA LEU A 439 8.49 -31.19 -2.72
C LEU A 439 8.79 -30.71 -4.13
N ALA A 440 9.27 -29.47 -4.24
CA ALA A 440 9.76 -28.90 -5.48
C ALA A 440 10.96 -29.71 -6.05
N GLY A 441 11.18 -29.57 -7.36
CA GLY A 441 12.34 -30.16 -8.03
C GLY A 441 12.28 -31.68 -8.13
N SER A 442 13.30 -32.37 -7.61
CA SER A 442 13.45 -33.83 -7.72
C SER A 442 12.63 -34.63 -6.70
N GLY A 443 11.81 -33.97 -5.89
CA GLY A 443 10.99 -34.60 -4.86
C GLY A 443 11.73 -34.98 -3.59
N TYR A 444 12.97 -34.50 -3.40
CA TYR A 444 13.76 -34.70 -2.20
C TYR A 444 14.70 -33.52 -1.92
N VAL A 445 15.09 -33.37 -0.65
CA VAL A 445 16.11 -32.42 -0.20
C VAL A 445 17.30 -33.21 0.35
N ASN A 446 18.47 -33.05 -0.26
CA ASN A 446 19.67 -33.77 0.16
C ASN A 446 20.36 -33.05 1.32
N MET A 447 20.65 -33.77 2.41
CA MET A 447 21.53 -33.31 3.48
C MET A 447 22.44 -34.44 3.93
N GLY A 448 23.75 -34.25 3.76
CA GLY A 448 24.76 -35.24 4.12
C GLY A 448 24.59 -36.57 3.36
N ALA A 449 24.38 -37.65 4.11
CA ALA A 449 24.19 -39.01 3.55
C ALA A 449 22.71 -39.35 3.28
N TYR A 450 21.79 -38.42 3.51
CA TYR A 450 20.36 -38.67 3.49
C TYR A 450 19.63 -37.77 2.49
N ASP A 451 18.63 -38.35 1.84
CA ASP A 451 17.62 -37.60 1.09
C ASP A 451 16.35 -37.52 1.94
N TYR A 452 15.85 -36.31 2.18
CA TYR A 452 14.59 -36.06 2.88
C TYR A 452 13.47 -35.95 1.87
N THR A 453 12.41 -36.73 2.07
CA THR A 453 11.21 -36.75 1.23
C THR A 453 9.99 -36.40 2.07
N LEU A 454 8.99 -35.80 1.45
CA LEU A 454 7.75 -35.45 2.13
C LEU A 454 6.80 -36.67 2.13
N VAL A 455 6.35 -37.07 3.31
CA VAL A 455 5.50 -38.24 3.52
C VAL A 455 4.30 -37.85 4.37
N GLU A 456 3.11 -38.17 3.89
CA GLU A 456 1.86 -38.04 4.65
C GLU A 456 1.75 -39.18 5.67
N ASP A 457 1.44 -38.84 6.92
CA ASP A 457 1.14 -39.81 7.97
C ASP A 457 0.09 -39.24 8.93
N ASN A 458 -0.98 -39.99 9.16
CA ASN A 458 -2.09 -39.61 10.04
C ASN A 458 -2.64 -38.19 9.76
N ASN A 459 -2.83 -37.84 8.48
CA ASN A 459 -3.30 -36.53 7.98
C ASN A 459 -2.33 -35.35 8.13
N ASP A 460 -1.11 -35.59 8.64
CA ASP A 460 -0.03 -34.61 8.74
C ASP A 460 1.06 -34.91 7.69
N TRP A 461 1.95 -33.94 7.42
CA TRP A 461 3.09 -34.14 6.52
C TRP A 461 4.43 -33.95 7.21
N TYR A 462 5.33 -34.89 6.96
CA TYR A 462 6.66 -34.97 7.58
C TYR A 462 7.77 -35.08 6.54
N LEU A 463 8.91 -34.44 6.79
CA LEU A 463 10.16 -34.72 6.09
C LEU A 463 10.80 -35.96 6.71
N ARG A 464 10.93 -37.04 5.93
CA ARG A 464 11.55 -38.31 6.34
C ARG A 464 12.83 -38.57 5.56
N SER A 465 13.90 -38.87 6.28
CA SER A 465 15.21 -39.17 5.73
C SER A 465 15.28 -40.59 5.18
N GLN A 466 15.97 -40.77 4.06
CA GLN A 466 16.41 -42.06 3.54
C GLN A 466 17.91 -42.03 3.27
N GLU A 467 18.66 -43.00 3.79
CA GLU A 467 20.10 -43.09 3.52
C GLU A 467 20.35 -43.39 2.03
N VAL A 468 21.20 -42.59 1.40
CA VAL A 468 21.57 -42.73 0.00
C VAL A 468 22.88 -43.49 -0.09
N THR A 469 22.81 -44.75 -0.52
CA THR A 469 24.01 -45.52 -0.86
C THR A 469 24.46 -45.17 -2.28
N PRO A 470 25.68 -44.60 -2.48
CA PRO A 470 26.17 -44.36 -3.83
C PRO A 470 26.34 -45.70 -4.57
N PRO A 471 26.11 -45.73 -5.90
CA PRO A 471 26.33 -46.92 -6.69
C PRO A 471 27.79 -47.38 -6.54
N SER A 472 28.00 -48.69 -6.41
CA SER A 472 29.33 -49.28 -6.37
C SER A 472 30.14 -48.81 -7.58
N PRO A 473 31.42 -48.42 -7.43
CA PRO A 473 32.25 -48.10 -8.57
C PRO A 473 32.27 -49.29 -9.54
N PRO A 474 32.31 -49.04 -10.86
CA PRO A 474 32.45 -50.13 -11.82
C PRO A 474 33.66 -50.98 -11.44
N ASP A 475 33.49 -52.31 -11.50
CA ASP A 475 34.60 -53.23 -11.27
C ASP A 475 35.77 -52.81 -12.16
N PRO A 476 37.01 -52.78 -11.62
CA PRO A 476 38.18 -52.47 -12.43
C PRO A 476 38.20 -53.43 -13.62
N ASP A 477 38.27 -52.85 -14.82
CA ASP A 477 38.39 -53.61 -16.06
C ASP A 477 39.51 -54.65 -15.88
N PRO A 478 39.26 -55.95 -16.17
CA PRO A 478 40.31 -56.95 -16.09
C PRO A 478 41.50 -56.50 -16.92
N ASP A 479 42.69 -56.53 -16.30
CA ASP A 479 43.99 -56.16 -16.89
C ASP A 479 44.08 -56.68 -18.34
N PRO A 480 44.32 -55.82 -19.34
CA PRO A 480 44.31 -56.23 -20.74
C PRO A 480 45.37 -57.32 -20.96
N THR A 481 44.92 -58.54 -21.21
CA THR A 481 45.78 -59.57 -21.79
C THR A 481 46.30 -59.04 -23.14
N PRO A 482 47.60 -59.19 -23.45
CA PRO A 482 48.17 -58.71 -24.71
C PRO A 482 47.40 -59.26 -25.92
N ASP A 483 46.86 -58.35 -26.72
CA ASP A 483 46.00 -58.61 -27.87
C ASP A 483 46.80 -59.07 -29.11
N PRO A 484 46.26 -59.99 -29.92
CA PRO A 484 46.54 -60.04 -31.34
C PRO A 484 45.35 -59.52 -32.18
N ASP A 485 45.47 -58.29 -32.68
CA ASP A 485 45.08 -57.67 -33.99
C ASP A 485 43.75 -58.11 -34.72
N PRO A 486 43.09 -57.24 -35.53
CA PRO A 486 41.97 -56.37 -35.16
C PRO A 486 40.67 -56.53 -36.03
N THR A 487 39.64 -55.75 -35.66
CA THR A 487 38.43 -55.25 -36.40
C THR A 487 37.12 -56.06 -36.40
N PRO A 488 35.91 -55.43 -36.55
CA PRO A 488 35.47 -54.01 -36.39
C PRO A 488 34.20 -53.79 -35.50
N ASP A 489 33.97 -52.52 -35.09
CA ASP A 489 32.92 -52.03 -34.17
C ASP A 489 31.46 -52.15 -34.64
N PRO A 490 30.50 -52.16 -33.69
CA PRO A 490 29.40 -51.18 -33.80
C PRO A 490 28.91 -50.51 -32.50
N ILE A 491 28.84 -49.17 -32.61
CA ILE A 491 27.86 -48.18 -32.08
C ILE A 491 27.77 -47.96 -30.54
N PRO A 492 27.99 -46.72 -30.06
CA PRO A 492 27.99 -46.38 -28.64
C PRO A 492 26.57 -46.31 -28.05
N ALA A 493 26.39 -46.95 -26.88
CA ALA A 493 25.21 -46.77 -26.05
C ALA A 493 25.46 -45.69 -24.98
N TYR A 494 24.42 -44.87 -24.79
CA TYR A 494 24.19 -43.78 -23.85
C TYR A 494 25.07 -43.74 -22.57
N GLN A 495 25.70 -42.58 -22.30
CA GLN A 495 26.28 -42.25 -20.99
C GLN A 495 25.47 -41.13 -20.31
N PRO A 496 24.90 -41.35 -19.11
CA PRO A 496 24.42 -40.27 -18.27
C PRO A 496 25.60 -39.50 -17.66
N VAL A 497 25.53 -38.17 -17.72
CA VAL A 497 26.52 -37.27 -17.13
C VAL A 497 26.32 -37.18 -15.62
N LEU A 498 27.34 -37.57 -14.86
CA LEU A 498 27.41 -37.43 -13.41
C LEU A 498 27.68 -35.96 -13.03
N ASN A 499 26.79 -35.36 -12.23
CA ASN A 499 27.05 -34.10 -11.54
C ASN A 499 28.24 -34.28 -10.57
N ALA A 500 29.32 -33.52 -10.78
CA ALA A 500 30.59 -33.63 -10.07
C ALA A 500 30.56 -33.30 -8.55
N LYS A 501 29.41 -32.91 -7.96
CA LYS A 501 29.37 -32.52 -6.53
C LYS A 501 29.56 -33.68 -5.54
N VAL A 502 29.20 -34.92 -5.88
CA VAL A 502 29.22 -36.03 -4.91
C VAL A 502 30.62 -36.60 -4.67
N GLY A 503 31.47 -36.64 -5.70
CA GLY A 503 32.83 -37.19 -5.60
C GLY A 503 33.82 -36.27 -4.86
N GLY A 504 33.68 -34.95 -5.02
CA GLY A 504 34.55 -33.97 -4.37
C GLY A 504 34.36 -33.90 -2.85
N TYR A 505 33.12 -34.06 -2.38
CA TYR A 505 32.78 -33.92 -0.96
C TYR A 505 33.43 -35.00 -0.09
N ARG A 506 33.44 -36.26 -0.53
CA ARG A 506 34.10 -37.36 0.20
C ARG A 506 35.62 -37.23 0.25
N ASN A 507 36.23 -36.68 -0.80
CA ASN A 507 37.67 -36.43 -0.81
C ASN A 507 38.05 -35.25 0.10
N ASN A 508 37.23 -34.20 0.14
CA ASN A 508 37.43 -33.07 1.06
C ASN A 508 37.22 -33.46 2.53
N LEU A 509 36.21 -34.29 2.86
CA LEU A 509 36.01 -34.80 4.22
C LEU A 509 37.13 -35.76 4.66
N ARG A 510 37.64 -36.59 3.75
CA ARG A 510 38.79 -37.47 4.05
C ARG A 510 40.07 -36.67 4.25
N ALA A 511 40.28 -35.61 3.47
CA ALA A 511 41.41 -34.69 3.62
C ALA A 511 41.33 -33.85 4.90
N ALA A 512 40.14 -33.35 5.27
CA ALA A 512 39.92 -32.58 6.49
C ALA A 512 40.12 -33.43 7.76
N ASN A 513 39.62 -34.68 7.76
CA ASN A 513 39.83 -35.60 8.88
C ASN A 513 41.29 -36.07 9.01
N GLN A 514 42.04 -36.21 7.91
CA GLN A 514 43.47 -36.46 7.98
C GLN A 514 44.27 -35.25 8.48
N ALA A 515 43.85 -34.02 8.17
CA ALA A 515 44.51 -32.80 8.62
C ALA A 515 44.34 -32.52 10.13
N PHE A 516 43.25 -33.00 10.75
CA PHE A 516 43.00 -32.82 12.20
C PHE A 516 43.72 -33.83 13.10
N TYR A 517 44.11 -35.00 12.58
CA TYR A 517 44.85 -36.01 13.35
C TYR A 517 46.37 -35.80 13.35
N ASP A 518 46.93 -35.20 12.30
CA ASP A 518 48.37 -34.91 12.20
C ASP A 518 48.66 -33.46 12.62
N GLY A 519 48.82 -33.24 13.93
CA GLY A 519 49.02 -31.93 14.57
C GLY A 519 50.27 -31.15 14.11
N ALA A 520 50.23 -30.54 12.92
CA ALA A 520 51.22 -29.59 12.45
C ALA A 520 50.55 -28.28 12.01
N THR A 521 50.66 -27.24 12.83
CA THR A 521 50.26 -25.86 12.54
C THR A 521 50.78 -25.39 11.17
N ARG A 522 49.87 -25.26 10.18
CA ARG A 522 50.14 -24.59 8.91
C ARG A 522 48.97 -23.68 8.52
N SER A 523 49.24 -22.38 8.43
CA SER A 523 48.30 -21.37 7.94
C SER A 523 48.05 -21.57 6.44
N CYS A 524 46.85 -21.99 6.05
CA CYS A 524 46.38 -22.00 4.66
C CYS A 524 45.29 -20.92 4.47
N ARG A 525 45.31 -20.22 3.33
CA ARG A 525 44.30 -19.20 2.96
C ARG A 525 43.64 -19.64 1.65
N TRP A 526 42.31 -19.55 1.59
CA TRP A 526 41.50 -19.87 0.41
C TRP A 526 41.60 -18.77 -0.65
N GLN A 527 41.72 -19.16 -1.93
CA GLN A 527 41.49 -18.28 -3.08
C GLN A 527 40.50 -18.97 -4.03
N TRP A 528 39.41 -18.29 -4.36
CA TRP A 528 38.36 -18.77 -5.24
C TRP A 528 38.67 -18.42 -6.69
N SER A 529 39.45 -19.27 -7.36
CA SER A 529 39.38 -19.46 -8.81
C SER A 529 40.19 -20.70 -9.18
N ASP A 530 39.49 -21.70 -9.73
CA ASP A 530 39.98 -22.99 -10.22
C ASP A 530 40.49 -23.96 -9.14
N ALA A 531 39.92 -25.17 -9.17
CA ALA A 531 40.01 -26.19 -8.13
C ALA A 531 41.39 -26.88 -8.03
N GLU A 532 42.43 -26.15 -7.63
CA GLU A 532 43.73 -26.72 -7.23
C GLU A 532 44.18 -26.21 -5.84
N PHE A 533 44.59 -27.14 -4.97
CA PHE A 533 45.08 -26.86 -3.62
C PHE A 533 46.61 -26.71 -3.63
N THR A 534 47.13 -25.50 -3.77
CA THR A 534 48.59 -25.26 -3.87
C THR A 534 49.18 -24.78 -2.54
N CYS A 535 50.00 -25.62 -1.90
CA CYS A 535 50.66 -25.30 -0.63
C CYS A 535 52.11 -24.82 -0.90
N TYR A 536 52.39 -23.52 -0.75
CA TYR A 536 53.76 -22.98 -0.92
C TYR A 536 54.61 -23.12 0.35
N ARG A 537 55.84 -23.66 0.22
CA ARG A 537 56.89 -23.55 1.25
C ARG A 537 57.45 -22.12 1.26
N ARG A 538 57.21 -21.35 2.32
CA ARG A 538 58.06 -20.18 2.66
C ARG A 538 59.18 -20.64 3.60
N THR A 539 60.40 -20.69 3.12
CA THR A 539 61.60 -20.71 3.98
C THR A 539 61.83 -19.32 4.56
N LEU A 540 61.63 -19.17 5.86
CA LEU A 540 61.96 -17.96 6.62
C LEU A 540 63.48 -17.97 6.90
N SER A 541 64.22 -17.04 6.29
CA SER A 541 65.59 -16.73 6.72
C SER A 541 65.51 -15.62 7.77
N LEU A 542 65.79 -15.96 9.03
CA LEU A 542 65.91 -14.99 10.12
C LEU A 542 67.31 -14.36 10.06
N HIS A 543 67.37 -13.08 9.73
CA HIS A 543 68.50 -12.22 10.10
C HIS A 543 68.03 -11.26 11.19
N GLY A 544 68.75 -11.27 12.31
CA GLY A 544 68.42 -10.53 13.52
C GLY A 544 68.58 -9.02 13.35
N GLY A 545 67.77 -8.27 14.11
CA GLY A 545 67.86 -6.82 14.21
C GLY A 545 66.95 -6.30 15.31
N ARG A 546 67.54 -5.57 16.25
CA ARG A 546 66.96 -4.99 17.48
C ARG A 546 65.98 -3.84 17.23
N ALA A 547 64.97 -3.80 18.12
CA ALA A 547 64.52 -2.69 18.98
C ALA A 547 63.77 -1.45 18.43
N THR A 548 62.82 -1.01 19.29
CA THR A 548 62.12 0.30 19.40
C THR A 548 61.07 0.57 18.31
N GLY A 549 59.91 1.18 18.56
CA GLY A 549 59.31 1.85 19.71
C GLY A 549 57.89 2.32 19.30
N SER A 550 57.14 2.80 20.29
CA SER A 550 55.80 3.43 20.24
C SER A 550 55.43 4.26 19.00
N ALA A 551 54.17 4.13 18.55
CA ALA A 551 53.11 5.15 18.69
C ALA A 551 51.75 4.50 18.35
#